data_AF-A0A0U5JER5-F1
#
_entry.id   AF-A0A0U5JER5-F1
#
_cell.length_a   1.000
_cell.length_b   1.000
_cell.length_c   1.000
_cell.angle_alpha   90.00
_cell.angle_beta   90.00
_cell.angle_gamma   90.00
#
_symmetry.space_group_name_H-M   'P 1'
#
loop_
_entity.id
_entity.type
_entity.pdbx_description
1 polymer ?
#
loop_
_entity_poly.entity_id
_entity_poly.type
_entity_poly.pdbx_seq_one_letter_code
_entity_poly.pdbx_strand_id
1 'polypeptide(L)'
;MPWLLQFINDIVEELPENLNATITRAEEFEVSVVELDEQSSYVEKKDNQQSLWLVFHSAKQQILGVHIGKRTKQGAECLLEQLPEDLKKSHLLYR
;
A
#
# COMPACT_ATOMS: atom_id res chain seq x y z
N MET A 1 -9.64 -20.41 -15.98
CA MET A 1 -10.59 -19.31 -16.27
C MET A 1 -9.85 -18.20 -17.02
N PRO A 2 -9.53 -18.39 -18.32
CA PRO A 2 -8.65 -17.47 -19.05
C PRO A 2 -9.27 -16.09 -19.31
N TRP A 3 -10.59 -16.05 -19.54
CA TRP A 3 -11.30 -14.81 -19.87
C TRP A 3 -11.27 -13.79 -18.73
N LEU A 4 -11.37 -14.24 -17.48
CA LEU A 4 -11.38 -13.36 -16.31
C LEU A 4 -10.00 -12.73 -16.08
N LEU A 5 -8.93 -13.52 -16.29
CA LEU A 5 -7.56 -13.01 -16.19
C LEU A 5 -7.27 -11.99 -17.29
N GLN A 6 -7.72 -12.27 -18.52
CA GLN A 6 -7.59 -11.31 -19.62
C GLN A 6 -8.34 -10.01 -19.32
N PHE A 7 -9.60 -10.12 -18.87
CA PHE A 7 -10.41 -8.97 -18.48
C PHE A 7 -9.75 -8.12 -17.38
N ILE A 8 -9.14 -8.76 -16.36
CA ILE A 8 -8.40 -8.05 -15.31
C ILE A 8 -7.19 -7.32 -15.90
N ASN A 9 -6.42 -7.98 -16.78
CA ASN A 9 -5.27 -7.36 -17.42
C ASN A 9 -5.67 -6.15 -18.26
N ASP A 10 -6.73 -6.27 -19.07
CA ASP A 10 -7.23 -5.18 -19.91
C ASP A 10 -7.61 -3.95 -19.05
N ILE A 11 -8.30 -4.17 -17.91
CA ILE A 11 -8.60 -3.09 -16.96
C ILE A 11 -7.32 -2.46 -16.40
N VAL A 12 -6.35 -3.27 -15.99
CA VAL A 12 -5.09 -2.77 -15.40
C VAL A 12 -4.29 -1.96 -16.42
N GLU A 13 -4.26 -2.37 -17.68
CA GLU A 13 -3.61 -1.63 -18.76
C GLU A 13 -4.30 -0.31 -19.10
N GLU A 14 -5.63 -0.24 -18.95
CA GLU A 14 -6.40 0.99 -19.18
C GLU A 14 -6.31 2.00 -18.02
N LEU A 15 -5.87 1.57 -16.83
CA LEU A 15 -5.75 2.45 -15.68
C LEU A 15 -4.63 3.47 -15.89
N PRO A 16 -4.86 4.77 -15.61
CA PRO A 16 -3.81 5.76 -15.66
C PRO A 16 -2.77 5.48 -14.58
N GLU A 17 -1.51 5.78 -14.84
CA GLU A 17 -0.39 5.49 -13.94
C GLU A 17 -0.57 6.08 -12.54
N ASN A 18 -1.19 7.26 -12.47
CA ASN A 18 -1.49 7.93 -11.21
C ASN A 18 -2.77 7.42 -10.53
N LEU A 19 -3.47 6.41 -11.08
CA LEU A 19 -4.76 5.89 -10.62
C LEU A 19 -5.82 6.99 -10.40
N ASN A 20 -5.78 8.06 -11.21
CA ASN A 20 -6.58 9.27 -11.02
C ASN A 20 -6.42 9.94 -9.64
N ALA A 21 -5.34 9.62 -8.92
CA ALA A 21 -5.02 10.27 -7.67
C ALA A 21 -4.75 11.75 -7.94
N THR A 22 -5.54 12.60 -7.29
CA THR A 22 -5.30 14.04 -7.29
C THR A 22 -4.34 14.35 -6.15
N ILE A 23 -3.10 14.70 -6.48
CA ILE A 23 -2.14 15.19 -5.48
C ILE A 23 -2.63 16.58 -5.05
N THR A 24 -3.40 16.63 -3.97
CA THR A 24 -3.76 17.88 -3.33
C THR A 24 -2.52 18.36 -2.58
N ARG A 25 -1.86 19.39 -3.10
CA ARG A 25 -0.80 20.07 -2.37
C ARG A 25 -1.49 20.86 -1.26
N ALA A 26 -1.37 20.39 -0.03
CA ALA A 26 -2.05 21.01 1.09
C ALA A 26 -1.46 22.42 1.32
N GLU A 27 -2.27 23.46 1.12
CA GLU A 27 -1.96 24.82 1.58
C GLU A 27 -2.14 24.94 3.11
N GLU A 28 -2.83 23.97 3.74
CA GLU A 28 -3.10 23.88 5.17
C GLU A 28 -2.49 22.61 5.79
N PHE A 29 -2.17 22.70 7.09
CA PHE A 29 -1.69 21.58 7.90
C PHE A 29 -2.80 20.51 8.01
N GLU A 30 -2.74 19.43 7.22
CA GLU A 30 -3.66 18.29 7.35
C GLU A 30 -3.12 17.30 8.39
N VAL A 31 -3.84 17.13 9.50
CA VAL A 31 -3.57 16.02 10.44
C VAL A 31 -4.03 14.74 9.76
N SER A 32 -3.09 14.06 9.11
CA SER A 32 -3.34 12.79 8.43
C SER A 32 -3.36 11.66 9.45
N VAL A 33 -4.50 10.96 9.57
CA VAL A 33 -4.56 9.67 10.26
C VAL A 33 -4.16 8.60 9.25
N VAL A 34 -3.08 7.90 9.57
CA VAL A 34 -2.51 6.85 8.73
C VAL A 34 -2.66 5.51 9.46
N GLU A 35 -3.21 4.54 8.75
CA GLU A 35 -3.40 3.17 9.22
C GLU A 35 -2.40 2.24 8.57
N LEU A 36 -1.89 1.29 9.36
CA LEU A 36 -1.09 0.16 8.89
C LEU A 36 -1.94 -1.11 8.96
N ASP A 37 -2.08 -1.79 7.83
CA ASP A 37 -2.73 -3.10 7.73
C ASP A 37 -1.75 -4.15 7.22
N GLU A 38 -1.94 -5.39 7.68
CA GLU A 38 -1.12 -6.55 7.30
C GLU A 38 -2.01 -7.75 6.95
N GLN A 39 -1.78 -8.32 5.77
CA GLN A 39 -2.43 -9.57 5.36
C GLN A 39 -1.40 -10.64 5.00
N SER A 40 -1.54 -11.83 5.58
CA SER A 40 -0.76 -13.01 5.20
C SER A 40 -1.43 -13.82 4.10
N SER A 41 -0.68 -14.19 3.07
CA SER A 41 -1.10 -15.06 1.98
C SER A 41 0.01 -16.04 1.59
N TYR A 42 -0.30 -16.99 0.71
CA TYR A 42 0.66 -17.93 0.15
C TYR A 42 0.72 -17.78 -1.36
N VAL A 43 1.91 -17.57 -1.91
CA VAL A 43 2.10 -17.33 -3.35
C VAL A 43 2.60 -18.62 -4.01
N GLU A 44 1.80 -19.16 -4.92
CA GLU A 44 1.99 -20.45 -5.63
C GLU A 44 1.95 -21.70 -4.73
N LYS A 45 2.68 -21.70 -3.60
CA LYS A 45 2.82 -22.84 -2.69
C LYS A 45 2.74 -22.41 -1.23
N LYS A 46 2.28 -23.32 -0.35
CA LYS A 46 2.12 -23.07 1.10
C LYS A 46 3.43 -22.78 1.85
N ASP A 47 4.56 -23.18 1.28
CA ASP A 47 5.88 -22.88 1.85
C ASP A 47 6.35 -21.43 1.54
N ASN A 48 5.68 -20.77 0.59
CA ASN A 48 5.97 -19.40 0.19
C ASN A 48 4.93 -18.44 0.79
N GLN A 49 4.92 -18.33 2.12
CA GLN A 49 4.09 -17.34 2.80
C GLN A 49 4.66 -15.94 2.56
N GLN A 50 3.79 -15.02 2.15
CA GLN A 50 4.09 -13.61 1.92
C GLN A 50 3.12 -12.76 2.77
N SER A 51 3.63 -11.69 3.35
CA SER A 51 2.82 -10.66 4.01
C SER A 51 2.74 -9.44 3.09
N LEU A 52 1.51 -9.01 2.83
CA LEU A 52 1.19 -7.73 2.26
C LEU A 52 1.09 -6.71 3.40
N TRP A 53 1.93 -5.69 3.37
CA TRP A 53 1.91 -4.56 4.27
C TRP A 53 1.40 -3.33 3.53
N LEU A 54 0.40 -2.66 4.09
CA LEU A 54 -0.25 -1.50 3.48
C LEU A 54 -0.28 -0.34 4.46
N VAL A 55 0.20 0.81 4.01
CA VAL A 55 0.02 2.08 4.72
C VAL A 55 -0.95 2.92 3.90
N PHE A 56 -2.05 3.37 4.49
CA PHE A 56 -3.05 4.17 3.78
C PHE A 56 -3.64 5.29 4.64
N HIS A 57 -4.05 6.37 3.96
CA HIS A 57 -4.76 7.48 4.57
C HIS A 57 -6.22 7.10 4.81
N SER A 58 -6.65 6.98 6.07
CA SER A 58 -7.97 6.42 6.41
C SER A 58 -9.13 7.17 5.76
N ALA A 59 -9.06 8.50 5.71
CA ALA A 59 -10.16 9.33 5.20
C ALA A 59 -10.27 9.32 3.67
N LYS A 60 -9.13 9.28 2.97
CA LYS A 60 -9.07 9.32 1.49
C LYS A 60 -8.95 7.93 0.87
N GLN A 61 -8.78 6.89 1.70
CA GLN A 61 -8.51 5.51 1.27
C GLN A 61 -7.35 5.44 0.26
N GLN A 62 -6.38 6.36 0.40
CA GLN A 62 -5.24 6.46 -0.51
C GLN A 62 -4.09 5.66 0.06
N ILE A 63 -3.54 4.76 -0.75
CA ILE A 63 -2.35 4.00 -0.40
C ILE A 63 -1.12 4.93 -0.47
N LEU A 64 -0.35 4.94 0.61
CA LEU A 64 0.85 5.75 0.80
C LEU A 64 2.13 4.93 0.69
N GLY A 65 2.05 3.61 0.95
CA GLY A 65 3.16 2.68 0.84
C GLY A 65 2.68 1.23 0.82
N VAL A 66 3.40 0.37 0.10
CA VAL A 66 3.11 -1.06 -0.03
C VAL A 66 4.38 -1.87 -0.01
N HIS A 67 4.43 -2.89 0.84
CA HIS A 67 5.50 -3.86 0.84
C HIS A 67 4.94 -5.29 0.81
N ILE A 68 5.40 -6.08 -0.17
CA ILE A 68 5.09 -7.51 -0.25
C ILE A 68 6.38 -8.25 0.09
N GLY A 69 6.36 -9.00 1.19
CA GLY A 69 7.55 -9.70 1.65
C GLY A 69 7.32 -10.46 2.93
N LYS A 70 8.40 -10.92 3.56
CA LYS A 70 8.29 -11.60 4.86
C LYS A 70 7.89 -10.61 5.95
N ARG A 71 7.14 -11.10 6.95
CA ARG A 71 6.84 -10.34 8.17
C ARG A 71 8.08 -10.21 9.07
N THR A 72 9.04 -9.39 8.65
CA THR A 72 10.30 -9.15 9.34
C THR A 72 10.54 -7.67 9.55
N LYS A 73 11.46 -7.33 10.46
CA LYS A 73 11.90 -5.94 10.66
C LYS A 73 12.36 -5.30 9.35
N GLN A 74 13.11 -6.06 8.55
CA GLN A 74 13.59 -5.61 7.24
C GLN A 74 12.43 -5.27 6.30
N GLY A 75 11.36 -6.06 6.28
CA GLY A 75 10.17 -5.75 5.48
C GLY A 75 9.46 -4.46 5.93
N ALA A 76 9.38 -4.23 7.25
CA ALA A 76 8.85 -2.99 7.81
C ALA A 76 9.74 -1.77 7.49
N GLU A 77 11.07 -1.93 7.49
CA GLU A 77 12.02 -0.88 7.09
C GLU A 77 11.85 -0.53 5.60
N CYS A 78 11.72 -1.53 4.72
CA CYS A 78 11.45 -1.30 3.30
C CYS A 78 10.12 -0.54 3.08
N LEU A 79 9.09 -0.84 3.87
CA LEU A 79 7.82 -0.12 3.82
C LEU A 79 7.98 1.34 4.28
N LEU A 80 8.69 1.56 5.39
CA LEU A 80 8.92 2.90 5.94
C LEU A 80 9.72 3.77 4.96
N GLU A 81 10.69 3.20 4.24
CA GLU A 81 11.50 3.91 3.24
C GLU A 81 10.65 4.50 2.10
N GLN A 82 9.56 3.84 1.72
CA GLN A 82 8.65 4.29 0.66
C GLN A 82 7.79 5.48 1.07
N LEU A 83 7.59 5.70 2.37
CA LEU A 83 6.73 6.79 2.84
C LEU A 83 7.41 8.15 2.63
N PRO A 84 6.64 9.21 2.37
CA PRO A 84 7.13 10.59 2.43
C PRO A 84 7.82 10.92 3.76
N GLU A 85 8.90 11.72 3.73
CA GLU A 85 9.68 12.10 4.93
C GLU A 85 8.83 12.72 6.05
N ASP A 86 7.81 13.49 5.68
CA ASP A 86 6.89 14.13 6.62
C ASP A 86 6.08 13.08 7.42
N LEU A 87 5.80 11.92 6.82
CA LEU A 87 5.07 10.82 7.46
C LEU A 87 5.97 9.88 8.25
N LYS A 88 7.27 9.79 7.95
CA LYS A 88 8.21 8.94 8.73
C LYS A 88 8.34 9.36 10.20
N LYS A 89 8.03 10.61 10.51
CA LYS A 89 8.04 11.18 11.87
C LYS A 89 6.67 11.15 12.55
N SER A 90 5.62 10.78 11.82
CA SER A 90 4.26 10.74 12.33
C SER A 90 3.99 9.46 13.13
N HIS A 91 3.02 9.51 14.05
CA HIS A 91 2.60 8.32 14.79
C HIS A 91 1.65 7.48 13.93
N LEU A 92 2.12 6.31 13.47
CA LEU A 92 1.28 5.31 12.81
C LEU A 92 0.35 4.65 13.84
N LEU A 93 -0.94 4.56 13.54
CA LEU A 93 -1.87 3.77 14.35
C LEU A 93 -1.92 2.35 13.76
N TYR A 94 -1.61 1.37 14.60
CA TYR A 94 -1.76 -0.04 14.30
C TYR A 94 -3.09 -0.54 14.89
N ARG A 95 -3.92 -1.21 14.10
CA ARG A 95 -5.20 -1.76 14.55
C ARG A 95 -5.17 -3.29 14.65
#